data_AF-A0A970URM2-F1
#
_entry.id   AF-A0A970URM2-F1
#
_cell.length_a   1.000
_cell.length_b   1.000
_cell.length_c   1.000
_cell.angle_alpha   90.00
_cell.angle_beta   90.00
_cell.angle_gamma   90.00
#
_symmetry.space_group_name_H-M   'P 1'
#
loop_
_entity.id
_entity.type
_entity.pdbx_description
1 polymer ?
#
loop_
_entity_poly.entity_id
_entity_poly.type
_entity_poly.pdbx_seq_one_letter_code
_entity_poly.pdbx_strand_id
1 'polypeptide(L)' 'ERERDIIKFFFGIGCQEMTLEEIGEKFGLTRERVRQIKEKAIRRLRHASRSRLLKTYLG' A
#
# COMPACT_ATOMS: atom_id res chain seq x y z
N GLU A 1 -1.39 5.85 -9.84
CA GLU A 1 -0.70 6.55 -8.73
C GLU A 1 -1.35 6.31 -7.37
N ARG A 2 -2.67 6.49 -7.23
CA ARG A 2 -3.41 6.31 -5.96
C ARG A 2 -3.09 5.02 -5.17
N GLU A 3 -2.97 3.85 -5.81
CA GLU A 3 -2.57 2.59 -5.14
C GLU A 3 -1.16 2.64 -4.54
N ARG A 4 -0.21 3.26 -5.25
CA ARG A 4 1.18 3.42 -4.80
C ARG A 4 1.24 4.29 -3.56
N ASP A 5 0.54 5.41 -3.58
CA ASP A 5 0.61 6.40 -2.51
C ASP A 5 -0.09 5.89 -1.24
N ILE A 6 -1.21 5.15 -1.37
CA ILE A 6 -1.84 4.43 -0.25
C ILE A 6 -0.87 3.46 0.42
N ILE A 7 -0.13 2.66 -0.36
CA ILE A 7 0.88 1.74 0.19
C ILE A 7 2.03 2.51 0.84
N LYS A 8 2.52 3.59 0.20
CA LYS A 8 3.61 4.40 0.76
C LYS A 8 3.23 5.01 2.10
N PHE A 9 2.06 5.63 2.21
CA PHE A 9 1.59 6.22 3.46
C PHE A 9 1.34 5.14 4.52
N PHE A 10 0.76 4.00 4.16
CA PHE A 10 0.49 2.93 5.12
C PHE A 10 1.76 2.28 5.69
N PHE A 11 2.86 2.23 4.94
CA PHE A 11 4.13 1.63 5.39
C PHE A 11 5.20 2.68 5.73
N GLY A 12 4.89 3.97 5.68
CA GLY A 12 5.85 5.06 5.90
C GLY A 12 7.03 5.09 4.91
N ILE A 13 6.82 4.66 3.66
CA ILE A 13 7.91 4.59 2.66
C ILE A 13 8.18 5.98 2.11
N GLY A 14 9.25 6.62 2.60
CA GLY A 14 9.67 7.97 2.19
C GLY A 14 8.76 9.08 2.70
N CYS A 15 7.91 8.79 3.68
CA CYS A 15 7.00 9.73 4.35
C CYS A 15 6.61 9.18 5.73
N GLN A 16 5.89 9.98 6.54
CA GLN A 16 5.36 9.51 7.81
C GLN A 16 4.28 8.44 7.59
N GLU A 17 4.29 7.39 8.42
CA GLU A 17 3.26 6.36 8.43
C GLU A 17 1.90 6.97 8.82
N MET A 18 0.85 6.55 8.12
CA MET A 18 -0.52 7.01 8.35
C MET A 18 -1.46 5.82 8.53
N THR A 19 -2.47 6.01 9.39
CA THR A 19 -3.54 5.04 9.62
C THR A 19 -4.50 4.95 8.43
N LEU A 20 -5.33 3.90 8.40
CA LEU A 20 -6.33 3.73 7.34
C LEU A 20 -7.41 4.83 7.39
N GLU A 21 -7.75 5.33 8.58
CA GLU A 21 -8.63 6.49 8.75
C GLU A 21 -8.02 7.75 8.12
N GLU A 22 -6.79 8.13 8.48
CA GLU A 22 -6.14 9.35 7.97
C GLU A 22 -5.90 9.30 6.45
N ILE A 23 -5.54 8.13 5.92
CA ILE A 23 -5.44 7.91 4.47
C ILE A 23 -6.83 8.04 3.83
N GLY A 24 -7.89 7.53 4.48
CA GLY A 24 -9.26 7.67 4.02
C GLY A 24 -9.67 9.13 3.89
N GLU A 25 -9.45 9.93 4.93
CA GLU A 25 -9.72 11.37 4.92
C GLU A 25 -8.96 12.09 3.82
N LYS A 26 -7.67 11.81 3.67
CA LYS A 26 -6.80 12.43 2.65
C LYS A 26 -7.25 12.15 1.21
N PHE A 27 -7.83 10.98 0.95
CA PHE A 27 -8.29 10.58 -0.38
C PHE A 27 -9.80 10.70 -0.59
N GLY A 28 -10.55 11.16 0.41
CA GLY A 28 -12.02 11.21 0.38
C GLY A 28 -12.64 9.81 0.25
N LEU A 29 -12.04 8.81 0.91
CA LEU A 29 -12.45 7.41 0.86
C LEU A 29 -12.80 6.92 2.27
N THR A 30 -13.69 5.93 2.33
CA THR A 30 -13.94 5.22 3.59
C THR A 30 -12.72 4.37 3.96
N ARG A 31 -12.52 4.16 5.27
CA ARG A 31 -11.49 3.25 5.81
C ARG A 31 -11.49 1.89 5.11
N GLU A 32 -12.68 1.31 4.93
CA GLU A 32 -12.86 0.01 4.29
C GLU A 32 -12.44 0.03 2.82
N ARG A 33 -12.71 1.13 2.10
CA ARG A 33 -12.24 1.29 0.72
C ARG A 33 -10.72 1.35 0.64
N VAL A 34 -10.07 2.05 1.56
CA VAL A 34 -8.60 2.08 1.66
C VAL A 34 -8.05 0.68 1.95
N ARG A 35 -8.67 -0.07 2.86
CA ARG A 35 -8.30 -1.47 3.18
C ARG A 35 -8.34 -2.36 1.93
N GLN A 36 -9.43 -2.31 1.17
CA GLN A 36 -9.59 -3.08 -0.08
C GLN A 36 -8.51 -2.74 -1.11
N ILE A 37 -8.23 -1.44 -1.29
CA ILE A 37 -7.20 -0.98 -2.24
C ILE A 37 -5.82 -1.48 -1.79
N LYS A 38 -5.50 -1.39 -0.50
CA LYS A 38 -4.26 -1.91 0.08
C LYS A 38 -4.10 -3.40 -0.21
N GLU A 39 -5.10 -4.22 0.10
CA GLU A 39 -5.04 -5.68 -0.13
C GLU A 39 -4.87 -6.03 -1.60
N LYS A 40 -5.61 -5.34 -2.50
CA LYS A 40 -5.48 -5.53 -3.94
C LYS A 40 -4.07 -5.20 -4.43
N ALA A 41 -3.48 -4.12 -3.92
CA ALA A 41 -2.13 -3.71 -4.29
C ALA A 41 -1.06 -4.67 -3.74
N ILE A 42 -1.19 -5.13 -2.49
CA ILE A 42 -0.31 -6.17 -1.92
C ILE A 42 -0.40 -7.46 -2.74
N ARG A 43 -1.61 -7.91 -3.10
CA ARG A 43 -1.80 -9.10 -3.94
C ARG A 43 -1.11 -8.97 -5.30
N ARG A 44 -1.16 -7.77 -5.91
CA ARG A 44 -0.43 -7.48 -7.17
C ARG A 44 1.08 -7.52 -7.00
N LEU A 45 1.61 -7.03 -5.87
CA LEU A 45 3.05 -7.04 -5.58
C LEU A 45 3.59 -8.43 -5.28
N ARG A 46 2.78 -9.32 -4.69
CA ARG A 46 3.15 -10.73 -4.45
C ARG A 46 3.34 -11.54 -5.73
N HIS A 47 2.76 -11.11 -6.85
CA HIS A 47 2.86 -11.81 -8.13
C HIS A 47 4.33 -12.04 -8.52
N ALA A 48 4.69 -13.26 -8.95
CA ALA A 48 6.08 -13.70 -9.13
C ALA A 48 6.89 -12.80 -10.06
N SER A 49 6.27 -12.25 -11.10
CA SER A 49 6.91 -11.32 -12.03
C SER A 49 7.32 -9.97 -11.40
N ARG A 50 6.66 -9.55 -10.30
CA ARG A 50 6.93 -8.29 -9.59
C ARG A 50 7.66 -8.48 -8.27
N SER A 51 7.54 -9.66 -7.66
CA SER A 51 8.21 -9.98 -6.39
C SER A 51 9.65 -10.48 -6.55
N ARG A 52 10.14 -10.75 -7.77
CA ARG A 52 11.50 -11.28 -7.98
C ARG A 52 12.59 -10.40 -7.37
N LEU A 53 12.53 -9.07 -7.54
CA LEU A 53 13.45 -8.13 -6.89
C LEU A 53 13.18 -8.02 -5.38
N LEU A 54 11.92 -8.06 -4.95
CA LEU A 54 11.60 -7.95 -3.52
C LEU A 54 12.06 -9.18 -2.73
N LYS A 55 12.06 -10.36 -3.35
CA LYS A 55 12.52 -11.62 -2.75
C LYS A 55 14.00 -11.63 -2.41
N THR A 56 14.84 -10.87 -3.13
CA THR A 56 16.29 -10.80 -2.81
C THR A 56 16.57 -10.11 -1.48
N TYR A 57 15.59 -9.39 -0.91
CA TYR A 57 15.70 -8.75 0.40
C TYR A 57 15.22 -9.64 1.55
N LEU A 58 14.72 -10.86 1.28
CA LEU A 58 14.13 -11.74 2.30
C LEU A 58 15.13 -12.72 2.95
N GLY A 59 16.41 -12.73 2.53
CA GLY A 59 17.42 -13.64 3.06
C GLY A 59 17.33 -15.04 2.49
#